data_AF-A0A7S0GWE8-F1
#
_entry.id   AF-A0A7S0GWE8-F1
#
_cell.length_a   1.000
_cell.length_b   1.000
_cell.length_c   1.000
_cell.angle_alpha   90.00
_cell.angle_beta   90.00
_cell.angle_gamma   90.00
#
_symmetry.space_group_name_H-M   'P 1'
#
loop_
_entity.id
_entity.type
_entity.pdbx_description
1 polymer ?
#
loop_
_entity_poly.entity_id
_entity_poly.type
_entity_poly.pdbx_seq_one_letter_code
_entity_poly.pdbx_strand_id
1 'polypeptide(L)'
;EDNLSMTASGSSSKYLEKATWHHHVTIQNLKPGQTYYYKCGDPDAGFSAINSFQSAKGSDPLFGGFKASVFGDWGYSKNGHAISTRNALQTIKEEVDFVWHVGDIGYADDAFLHDPLSFQYENVYDSYMQWISNITESKPYMVLPGNHEAECHSPACLVSSSLRDKLSNFTAYNTRFKMPYESSNGTSNMWYSFNYGLAHFVIIDSETDYIDAPEGKRGPVLPSGGFGKTGEQLEWLEADLIKANEERAHRPWIFVGGHRPVYSDTTHASLIHAFEDLFKKYNVDIYFSGHEHSYTRSFPVYRQAVENFGKD
;
A
#
# COMPACT_ATOMS: atom_id res chain seq x y z
N GLU A 1 11.04 20.63 28.31
CA GLU A 1 9.81 19.84 28.54
C GLU A 1 9.00 19.81 27.26
N ASP A 2 8.57 18.62 26.92
CA ASP A 2 7.88 18.22 25.70
C ASP A 2 6.52 18.93 25.61
N ASN A 3 6.48 20.08 24.92
CA ASN A 3 5.28 20.91 24.81
C ASN A 3 4.28 20.36 23.77
N LEU A 4 4.01 19.05 23.83
CA LEU A 4 2.99 18.39 23.02
C LEU A 4 1.62 18.82 23.54
N SER A 5 0.86 19.54 22.71
CA SER A 5 -0.38 20.22 23.12
C SER A 5 -1.67 19.55 22.61
N MET A 6 -1.56 18.40 21.96
CA MET A 6 -2.68 17.68 21.35
C MET A 6 -2.59 16.19 21.71
N THR A 7 -3.75 15.57 21.89
CA THR A 7 -3.89 14.13 22.14
C THR A 7 -4.94 13.56 21.19
N ALA A 8 -4.68 12.36 20.67
CA ALA A 8 -5.64 11.57 19.90
C ALA A 8 -5.63 10.13 20.42
N SER A 9 -6.79 9.50 20.42
CA SER A 9 -6.96 8.09 20.79
C SER A 9 -7.43 7.30 19.58
N GLY A 10 -7.12 6.02 19.56
CA GLY A 10 -7.34 5.16 18.41
C GLY A 10 -7.85 3.78 18.78
N SER A 11 -7.73 2.86 17.83
CA SER A 11 -8.14 1.46 18.00
C SER A 11 -6.93 0.54 18.12
N SER A 12 -7.15 -0.59 18.79
CA SER A 12 -6.17 -1.66 18.95
C SER A 12 -6.75 -2.97 18.43
N SER A 13 -5.96 -3.76 17.72
CA SER A 13 -6.40 -5.06 17.18
C SER A 13 -5.26 -6.06 17.12
N LYS A 14 -5.62 -7.34 17.05
CA LYS A 14 -4.73 -8.48 16.81
C LYS A 14 -5.51 -9.59 16.12
N TYR A 15 -4.84 -10.38 15.28
CA TYR A 15 -5.47 -11.48 14.53
C TYR A 15 -5.02 -12.87 15.00
N LEU A 16 -3.87 -12.97 15.68
CA LEU A 16 -3.45 -14.17 16.42
C LEU A 16 -3.41 -13.91 17.92
N GLU A 17 -3.66 -14.95 18.72
CA GLU A 17 -3.67 -14.83 20.18
C GLU A 17 -2.29 -14.44 20.73
N LYS A 18 -1.24 -15.01 20.14
CA LYS A 18 0.18 -14.82 20.49
C LYS A 18 0.86 -13.69 19.71
N ALA A 19 0.16 -13.00 18.80
CA ALA A 19 0.72 -11.86 18.09
C ALA A 19 0.77 -10.61 18.98
N THR A 20 1.58 -9.65 18.56
CA THR A 20 1.63 -8.31 19.15
C THR A 20 0.34 -7.52 18.83
N TRP A 21 0.08 -6.48 19.61
CA TRP A 21 -1.05 -5.58 19.34
C TRP A 21 -0.68 -4.55 18.29
N HIS A 22 -1.61 -4.28 17.36
CA HIS A 22 -1.52 -3.21 16.38
C HIS A 22 -2.40 -2.05 16.82
N HIS A 23 -1.83 -0.84 16.85
CA HIS A 23 -2.51 0.38 17.29
C HIS A 23 -2.56 1.39 16.15
N HIS A 24 -3.74 1.93 15.87
CA HIS A 24 -3.94 2.93 14.81
C HIS A 24 -4.63 4.17 15.37
N VAL A 25 -4.04 5.34 15.15
CA VAL A 25 -4.54 6.64 15.63
C VAL A 25 -4.60 7.62 14.46
N THR A 26 -5.74 8.25 14.24
CA THR A 26 -5.90 9.30 13.23
C THR A 26 -5.76 10.67 13.87
N ILE A 27 -4.79 11.46 13.41
CA ILE A 27 -4.62 12.86 13.84
C ILE A 27 -5.29 13.76 12.81
N GLN A 28 -6.24 14.59 13.27
CA GLN A 28 -7.05 15.46 12.42
C GLN A 28 -6.57 16.92 12.48
N ASN A 29 -7.06 17.74 11.54
CA ASN A 29 -6.85 19.19 11.51
C ASN A 29 -5.38 19.63 11.45
N LEU A 30 -4.54 18.84 10.77
CA LEU A 30 -3.15 19.21 10.51
C LEU A 30 -3.11 20.31 9.45
N LYS A 31 -2.25 21.31 9.66
CA LYS A 31 -1.95 22.34 8.66
C LYS A 31 -1.08 21.71 7.57
N PRO A 32 -1.33 21.95 6.27
CA PRO A 32 -0.52 21.37 5.20
C PRO A 32 0.96 21.80 5.25
N GLY A 33 1.88 20.88 4.97
CA GLY A 33 3.33 21.12 4.93
C GLY A 33 3.98 21.49 6.27
N GLN A 34 3.26 21.35 7.38
CA GLN A 34 3.73 21.70 8.71
C GLN A 34 4.42 20.50 9.38
N THR A 35 5.57 20.74 10.01
CA THR A 35 6.22 19.73 10.86
C THR A 35 5.47 19.61 12.19
N TYR A 36 5.15 18.38 12.56
CA TYR A 36 4.55 18.00 13.83
C TYR A 36 5.47 17.04 14.59
N TYR A 37 5.56 17.23 15.91
CA TYR A 37 6.25 16.33 16.82
C TYR A 37 5.22 15.43 17.50
N TYR A 38 5.57 14.17 17.72
CA TYR A 38 4.66 13.18 18.30
C TYR A 38 5.41 12.16 19.16
N LYS A 39 4.68 11.53 20.07
CA LYS A 39 5.03 10.27 20.72
C LYS A 39 3.80 9.38 20.75
N CYS A 40 3.97 8.08 20.66
CA CYS A 40 2.88 7.11 20.74
C CYS A 40 3.12 6.15 21.91
N GLY A 41 2.05 5.62 22.48
CA GLY A 41 2.13 4.72 23.62
C GLY A 41 0.89 4.79 24.49
N ASP A 42 1.02 4.27 25.70
CA ASP A 42 -0.05 4.13 26.67
C ASP A 42 0.44 4.62 28.05
N PRO A 43 -0.38 5.31 28.85
CA PRO A 43 0.00 5.76 30.18
C PRO A 43 0.55 4.66 31.11
N ASP A 44 0.05 3.43 30.97
CA ASP A 44 0.44 2.28 31.79
C ASP A 44 1.64 1.52 31.19
N ALA A 45 1.76 1.47 29.86
CA ALA A 45 2.84 0.75 29.16
C ALA A 45 4.06 1.63 28.81
N GLY A 46 3.94 2.95 28.93
CA GLY A 46 4.95 3.92 28.55
C GLY A 46 4.76 4.48 27.13
N PHE A 47 5.54 5.53 26.83
CA PHE A 47 5.53 6.22 25.53
C PHE A 47 6.87 6.05 24.81
N SER A 48 6.82 6.11 23.48
CA SER A 48 7.99 6.20 22.61
C SER A 48 8.82 7.45 22.90
N ALA A 49 10.04 7.48 22.34
CA ALA A 49 10.75 8.74 22.14
C ALA A 49 9.93 9.70 21.26
N ILE A 50 10.24 11.00 21.34
CA ILE A 50 9.64 11.99 20.44
C ILE A 50 10.22 11.83 19.04
N ASN A 51 9.32 11.67 18.09
CA ASN A 51 9.59 11.68 16.66
C ASN A 51 8.88 12.86 15.99
N SER A 52 9.13 13.08 14.70
CA SER A 52 8.48 14.14 13.94
C SER A 52 8.23 13.74 12.49
N PHE A 53 7.14 14.23 11.93
CA PHE A 53 6.82 14.10 10.51
C PHE A 53 6.34 15.45 9.97
N GLN A 54 6.38 15.61 8.65
CA GLN A 54 5.74 16.72 7.96
C GLN A 54 4.39 16.25 7.39
N SER A 55 3.32 17.00 7.67
CA SER A 55 2.01 16.74 7.07
C SER A 55 2.05 16.95 5.56
N ALA A 56 1.13 16.31 4.82
CA ALA A 56 1.08 16.42 3.37
C ALA A 56 1.02 17.88 2.90
N LYS A 57 1.78 18.19 1.84
CA LYS A 57 1.72 19.48 1.17
C LYS A 57 0.36 19.66 0.49
N GLY A 58 -0.17 20.88 0.53
CA GLY A 58 -1.37 21.24 -0.22
C GLY A 58 -1.09 21.38 -1.72
N SER A 59 -2.14 21.58 -2.52
CA SER A 59 -2.05 21.85 -3.97
C SER A 59 -1.67 23.28 -4.33
N ASP A 60 -1.49 24.16 -3.34
CA ASP A 60 -1.08 25.53 -3.62
C ASP A 60 0.31 25.50 -4.27
N PRO A 61 0.52 26.18 -5.43
CA PRO A 61 1.83 26.28 -6.07
C PRO A 61 2.95 26.74 -5.14
N LEU A 62 2.64 27.46 -4.06
CA LEU A 62 3.60 27.88 -3.02
C LEU A 62 4.26 26.71 -2.28
N PHE A 63 3.64 25.53 -2.23
CA PHE A 63 4.26 24.32 -1.69
C PHE A 63 5.30 23.69 -2.64
N GLY A 64 5.34 24.13 -3.90
CA GLY A 64 6.19 23.55 -4.94
C GLY A 64 5.78 22.12 -5.32
N GLY A 65 6.75 21.32 -5.74
CA GLY A 65 6.57 19.90 -6.04
C GLY A 65 6.67 19.00 -4.81
N PHE A 66 6.48 17.71 -5.06
CA PHE A 66 6.79 16.66 -4.09
C PHE A 66 7.75 15.63 -4.68
N LYS A 67 8.43 14.87 -3.82
CA LYS A 67 9.25 13.72 -4.19
C LYS A 67 8.72 12.47 -3.50
N ALA A 68 8.37 11.44 -4.27
CA ALA A 68 7.93 10.15 -3.75
C ALA A 68 8.94 9.06 -4.11
N SER A 69 9.20 8.14 -3.18
CA SER A 69 9.86 6.86 -3.51
C SER A 69 8.79 5.81 -3.81
N VAL A 70 8.85 5.15 -4.97
CA VAL A 70 7.88 4.13 -5.39
C VAL A 70 8.61 2.84 -5.75
N PHE A 71 8.24 1.72 -5.13
CA PHE A 71 8.81 0.39 -5.37
C PHE A 71 7.88 -0.71 -4.84
N GLY A 72 8.00 -1.94 -5.33
CA GLY A 72 7.30 -3.13 -4.83
C GLY A 72 8.30 -4.20 -4.38
N ASP A 73 7.77 -5.32 -3.88
CA ASP A 73 8.48 -6.61 -3.86
C ASP A 73 9.78 -6.57 -3.03
N TRP A 74 9.73 -5.90 -1.88
CA TRP A 74 10.95 -5.67 -1.10
C TRP A 74 11.30 -6.87 -0.22
N GLY A 75 10.34 -7.32 0.58
CA GLY A 75 10.56 -8.35 1.58
C GLY A 75 11.56 -7.98 2.67
N TYR A 76 11.82 -8.96 3.53
CA TYR A 76 12.79 -8.85 4.62
C TYR A 76 13.88 -9.90 4.49
N SER A 77 15.14 -9.45 4.47
CA SER A 77 16.29 -10.32 4.64
C SER A 77 17.44 -9.56 5.28
N LYS A 78 18.25 -10.26 6.09
CA LYS A 78 19.48 -9.71 6.68
C LYS A 78 20.66 -9.72 5.70
N ASN A 79 20.42 -10.08 4.43
CA ASN A 79 21.44 -10.25 3.40
C ASN A 79 20.92 -9.74 2.04
N GLY A 80 21.83 -9.48 1.09
CA GLY A 80 21.47 -9.30 -0.34
C GLY A 80 20.67 -8.05 -0.68
N HIS A 81 19.75 -8.18 -1.63
CA HIS A 81 19.00 -7.07 -2.24
C HIS A 81 18.12 -6.31 -1.24
N ALA A 82 17.55 -6.97 -0.23
CA ALA A 82 16.73 -6.32 0.79
C ALA A 82 17.51 -5.26 1.58
N ILE A 83 18.81 -5.50 1.85
CA ILE A 83 19.71 -4.52 2.47
C ILE A 83 20.00 -3.36 1.53
N SER A 84 20.26 -3.64 0.25
CA SER A 84 20.52 -2.60 -0.74
C SER A 84 19.36 -1.60 -0.83
N THR A 85 18.12 -2.09 -0.88
CA THR A 85 16.93 -1.24 -0.88
C THR A 85 16.78 -0.47 0.43
N ARG A 86 17.06 -1.08 1.60
CA ARG A 86 17.04 -0.33 2.88
C ARG A 86 18.04 0.82 2.89
N ASN A 87 19.26 0.55 2.44
CA ASN A 87 20.32 1.55 2.41
C ASN A 87 19.97 2.67 1.43
N ALA A 88 19.40 2.34 0.27
CA ALA A 88 18.91 3.33 -0.68
C ALA A 88 17.83 4.24 -0.07
N LEU A 89 16.84 3.66 0.61
CA LEU A 89 15.80 4.42 1.32
C LEU A 89 16.38 5.30 2.43
N GLN A 90 17.37 4.80 3.16
CA GLN A 90 18.07 5.60 4.18
C GLN A 90 18.82 6.78 3.55
N THR A 91 19.43 6.61 2.38
CA THR A 91 20.14 7.68 1.66
C THR A 91 19.19 8.77 1.18
N ILE A 92 18.02 8.41 0.64
CA ILE A 92 17.06 9.37 0.09
C ILE A 92 16.06 9.90 1.13
N LYS A 93 16.14 9.46 2.38
CA LYS A 93 15.15 9.76 3.44
C LYS A 93 14.85 11.25 3.56
N GLU A 94 15.87 12.10 3.53
CA GLU A 94 15.70 13.56 3.65
C GLU A 94 15.24 14.22 2.34
N GLU A 95 15.33 13.52 1.22
CA GLU A 95 14.92 14.02 -0.10
C GLU A 95 13.47 13.69 -0.43
N VAL A 96 12.93 12.59 0.10
CA VAL A 96 11.56 12.17 -0.19
C VAL A 96 10.58 12.73 0.82
N ASP A 97 9.38 13.05 0.35
CA ASP A 97 8.27 13.53 1.14
C ASP A 97 7.46 12.36 1.72
N PHE A 98 7.34 11.25 0.97
CA PHE A 98 6.69 10.01 1.39
C PHE A 98 7.18 8.80 0.56
N VAL A 99 6.81 7.61 1.00
CA VAL A 99 7.06 6.34 0.30
C VAL A 99 5.73 5.70 -0.11
N TRP A 100 5.68 5.13 -1.32
CA TRP A 100 4.58 4.30 -1.79
C TRP A 100 5.10 2.91 -2.16
N HIS A 101 4.77 1.91 -1.34
CA HIS A 101 5.16 0.52 -1.54
C HIS A 101 4.04 -0.23 -2.27
N VAL A 102 4.30 -0.63 -3.52
CA VAL A 102 3.30 -1.21 -4.44
C VAL A 102 3.12 -2.73 -4.28
N GLY A 103 2.85 -3.19 -3.06
CA GLY A 103 2.53 -4.59 -2.73
C GLY A 103 3.75 -5.51 -2.56
N ASP A 104 3.47 -6.72 -2.07
CA ASP A 104 4.47 -7.75 -1.73
C ASP A 104 5.50 -7.25 -0.72
N ILE A 105 5.01 -7.02 0.48
CA ILE A 105 5.67 -6.16 1.46
C ILE A 105 6.71 -6.95 2.23
N GLY A 106 6.26 -7.98 2.94
CA GLY A 106 7.07 -8.71 3.93
C GLY A 106 7.48 -10.12 3.51
N TYR A 107 6.79 -10.72 2.53
CA TYR A 107 6.95 -12.14 2.15
C TYR A 107 6.91 -13.10 3.35
N ALA A 108 6.03 -12.81 4.32
CA ALA A 108 5.91 -13.63 5.53
C ALA A 108 5.26 -14.99 5.28
N ASP A 109 4.45 -15.09 4.23
CA ASP A 109 3.86 -16.32 3.71
C ASP A 109 4.93 -17.33 3.27
N ASP A 110 6.06 -16.84 2.73
CA ASP A 110 7.21 -17.62 2.27
C ASP A 110 8.26 -17.89 3.35
N ALA A 111 8.04 -17.45 4.60
CA ALA A 111 9.00 -17.62 5.69
C ALA A 111 9.44 -19.08 5.91
N PHE A 112 8.58 -20.05 5.58
CA PHE A 112 8.86 -21.48 5.69
C PHE A 112 9.95 -21.97 4.70
N LEU A 113 10.21 -21.25 3.60
CA LEU A 113 11.28 -21.59 2.65
C LEU A 113 12.67 -21.37 3.28
N HIS A 114 12.76 -20.51 4.29
CA HIS A 114 14.00 -20.19 4.99
C HIS A 114 14.18 -20.96 6.30
N ASP A 115 13.08 -21.29 6.99
CA ASP A 115 13.07 -22.12 8.20
C ASP A 115 11.86 -23.07 8.16
N PRO A 116 11.97 -24.23 7.48
CA PRO A 116 10.84 -25.11 7.24
C PRO A 116 10.34 -25.84 8.50
N LEU A 117 11.10 -25.79 9.60
CA LEU A 117 10.77 -26.47 10.85
C LEU A 117 10.04 -25.58 11.85
N SER A 118 10.03 -24.26 11.63
CA SER A 118 9.43 -23.29 12.55
C SER A 118 8.36 -22.45 11.85
N PHE A 119 7.30 -22.12 12.58
CA PHE A 119 6.30 -21.18 12.09
C PHE A 119 6.76 -19.73 12.33
N GLN A 120 7.27 -19.08 11.29
CA GLN A 120 7.96 -17.77 11.37
C GLN A 120 7.13 -16.57 10.88
N TYR A 121 5.87 -16.77 10.47
CA TYR A 121 5.04 -15.75 9.82
C TYR A 121 5.03 -14.40 10.56
N GLU A 122 4.70 -14.40 11.86
CA GLU A 122 4.70 -13.17 12.69
C GLU A 122 6.10 -12.59 12.88
N ASN A 123 7.12 -13.44 13.04
CA ASN A 123 8.49 -12.99 13.27
C ASN A 123 9.04 -12.24 12.05
N VAL A 124 8.70 -12.67 10.83
CA VAL A 124 9.09 -11.99 9.59
C VAL A 124 8.39 -10.64 9.50
N TYR A 125 7.08 -10.58 9.73
CA TYR A 125 6.37 -9.29 9.72
C TYR A 125 6.87 -8.32 10.79
N ASP A 126 7.07 -8.78 12.03
CA ASP A 126 7.55 -7.92 13.11
C ASP A 126 8.97 -7.44 12.85
N SER A 127 9.82 -8.30 12.27
CA SER A 127 11.16 -7.91 11.82
C SER A 127 11.09 -6.88 10.69
N TYR A 128 10.19 -7.06 9.72
CA TYR A 128 10.00 -6.10 8.63
C TYR A 128 9.49 -4.74 9.15
N MET A 129 8.55 -4.72 10.10
CA MET A 129 8.04 -3.48 10.69
C MET A 129 9.14 -2.71 11.44
N GLN A 130 10.02 -3.41 12.16
CA GLN A 130 11.20 -2.80 12.76
C GLN A 130 12.21 -2.33 11.71
N TRP A 131 12.36 -3.09 10.63
CA TRP A 131 13.29 -2.80 9.54
C TRP A 131 13.00 -1.46 8.86
N ILE A 132 11.71 -1.18 8.61
CA ILE A 132 11.24 0.05 7.96
C ILE A 132 11.09 1.24 8.91
N SER A 133 11.23 1.04 10.23
CA SER A 133 11.06 2.13 11.21
C SER A 133 12.01 3.30 10.97
N ASN A 134 13.18 3.03 10.38
CA ASN A 134 14.16 4.03 10.00
C ASN A 134 13.58 5.13 9.08
N ILE A 135 12.54 4.83 8.30
CA ILE A 135 11.85 5.79 7.43
C ILE A 135 10.43 6.11 7.94
N THR A 136 9.67 5.10 8.38
CA THR A 136 8.24 5.25 8.73
C THR A 136 7.99 6.07 9.99
N GLU A 137 8.99 6.23 10.86
CA GLU A 137 8.91 7.13 12.03
C GLU A 137 8.88 8.63 11.66
N SER A 138 9.14 8.98 10.39
CA SER A 138 9.26 10.39 9.98
C SER A 138 8.66 10.71 8.61
N LYS A 139 8.36 9.69 7.80
CA LYS A 139 7.80 9.83 6.46
C LYS A 139 6.51 8.99 6.37
N PRO A 140 5.42 9.53 5.81
CA PRO A 140 4.26 8.72 5.46
C PRO A 140 4.67 7.55 4.56
N TYR A 141 4.10 6.38 4.82
CA TYR A 141 4.42 5.14 4.12
C TYR A 141 3.11 4.48 3.68
N MET A 142 2.79 4.66 2.39
CA MET A 142 1.56 4.21 1.76
C MET A 142 1.78 2.82 1.17
N VAL A 143 0.82 1.93 1.30
CA VAL A 143 0.92 0.54 0.82
C VAL A 143 -0.32 0.12 0.05
N LEU A 144 -0.19 -0.83 -0.87
CA LEU A 144 -1.32 -1.48 -1.52
C LEU A 144 -1.17 -3.01 -1.39
N PRO A 145 -2.24 -3.80 -1.55
CA PRO A 145 -2.16 -5.25 -1.40
C PRO A 145 -1.43 -5.89 -2.60
N GLY A 146 -0.52 -6.84 -2.34
CA GLY A 146 0.02 -7.77 -3.32
C GLY A 146 -0.40 -9.21 -3.03
N ASN A 147 -0.04 -10.16 -3.91
CA ASN A 147 -0.48 -11.54 -3.75
C ASN A 147 0.15 -12.22 -2.52
N HIS A 148 1.34 -11.81 -2.07
CA HIS A 148 1.97 -12.33 -0.86
C HIS A 148 1.29 -11.85 0.44
N GLU A 149 0.39 -10.87 0.35
CA GLU A 149 -0.45 -10.47 1.47
C GLU A 149 -1.75 -11.28 1.57
N ALA A 150 -2.12 -12.05 0.53
CA ALA A 150 -3.42 -12.70 0.44
C ALA A 150 -3.64 -13.77 1.53
N GLU A 151 -2.69 -14.68 1.71
CA GLU A 151 -2.80 -15.76 2.69
C GLU A 151 -1.46 -16.36 3.14
N CYS A 152 -1.52 -17.23 4.14
CA CYS A 152 -0.37 -17.97 4.66
C CYS A 152 -0.11 -19.26 3.86
N HIS A 153 1.07 -19.37 3.24
CA HIS A 153 1.52 -20.57 2.51
C HIS A 153 2.30 -21.59 3.36
N SER A 154 2.59 -21.29 4.62
CA SER A 154 3.34 -22.20 5.50
C SER A 154 2.62 -23.55 5.67
N PRO A 155 3.36 -24.69 5.69
CA PRO A 155 2.79 -26.00 5.99
C PRO A 155 1.97 -26.04 7.30
N ALA A 156 2.33 -25.21 8.29
CA ALA A 156 1.58 -25.07 9.54
C ALA A 156 0.15 -24.57 9.31
N CYS A 157 -0.05 -23.65 8.35
CA CYS A 157 -1.35 -23.15 7.95
C CYS A 157 -2.13 -24.20 7.14
N LEU A 158 -1.47 -25.06 6.36
CA LEU A 158 -2.14 -26.15 5.63
C LEU A 158 -2.74 -27.21 6.56
N VAL A 159 -2.08 -27.53 7.68
CA VAL A 159 -2.53 -28.58 8.62
C VAL A 159 -3.38 -28.06 9.77
N SER A 160 -3.40 -26.75 10.02
CA SER A 160 -4.20 -26.11 11.07
C SER A 160 -5.27 -25.21 10.48
N SER A 161 -6.52 -25.67 10.48
CA SER A 161 -7.66 -24.85 10.02
C SER A 161 -7.75 -23.53 10.78
N SER A 162 -7.47 -23.52 12.08
CA SER A 162 -7.51 -22.28 12.86
C SER A 162 -6.46 -21.26 12.42
N LEU A 163 -5.25 -21.69 12.06
CA LEU A 163 -4.22 -20.77 11.55
C LEU A 163 -4.58 -20.31 10.14
N ARG A 164 -4.99 -21.24 9.28
CA ARG A 164 -5.42 -20.95 7.91
C ARG A 164 -6.51 -19.89 7.88
N ASP A 165 -7.58 -20.08 8.64
CA ASP A 165 -8.73 -19.18 8.61
C ASP A 165 -8.36 -17.78 9.14
N LYS A 166 -7.49 -17.71 10.18
CA LYS A 166 -7.02 -16.43 10.76
C LYS A 166 -5.97 -15.70 9.93
N LEU A 167 -5.28 -16.39 9.03
CA LEU A 167 -4.19 -15.85 8.20
C LEU A 167 -4.53 -15.93 6.72
N SER A 168 -5.82 -15.84 6.39
CA SER A 168 -6.34 -15.79 5.04
C SER A 168 -6.90 -14.41 4.73
N ASN A 169 -7.22 -14.19 3.46
CA ASN A 169 -7.94 -13.03 2.96
C ASN A 169 -7.39 -11.68 3.46
N PHE A 170 -6.08 -11.48 3.31
CA PHE A 170 -5.39 -10.23 3.64
C PHE A 170 -5.46 -9.80 5.11
N THR A 171 -5.76 -10.72 6.03
CA THR A 171 -5.96 -10.40 7.45
C THR A 171 -4.76 -9.70 8.08
N ALA A 172 -3.53 -10.19 7.82
CA ALA A 172 -2.32 -9.58 8.38
C ALA A 172 -2.08 -8.17 7.81
N TYR A 173 -2.21 -8.00 6.49
CA TYR A 173 -2.13 -6.69 5.82
C TYR A 173 -3.13 -5.69 6.38
N ASN A 174 -4.40 -6.08 6.47
CA ASN A 174 -5.50 -5.22 6.93
C ASN A 174 -5.44 -4.88 8.40
N THR A 175 -4.82 -5.74 9.22
CA THR A 175 -4.64 -5.46 10.64
C THR A 175 -3.42 -4.58 10.90
N ARG A 176 -2.33 -4.75 10.13
CA ARG A 176 -1.06 -4.06 10.37
C ARG A 176 -1.07 -2.62 9.85
N PHE A 177 -1.61 -2.41 8.65
CA PHE A 177 -1.60 -1.10 8.00
C PHE A 177 -2.90 -0.33 8.20
N LYS A 178 -2.79 1.00 8.21
CA LYS A 178 -3.94 1.91 8.23
C LYS A 178 -3.84 2.88 7.06
N MET A 179 -4.56 2.56 5.99
CA MET A 179 -4.68 3.40 4.80
C MET A 179 -5.96 4.24 4.86
N PRO A 180 -6.04 5.36 4.12
CA PRO A 180 -7.17 6.30 4.18
C PRO A 180 -8.43 5.81 3.42
N TYR A 181 -8.77 4.53 3.54
CA TYR A 181 -9.92 3.94 2.83
C TYR A 181 -11.23 4.54 3.30
N GLU A 182 -11.45 4.78 4.60
CA GLU A 182 -12.71 5.39 5.05
C GLU A 182 -12.90 6.81 4.50
N SER A 183 -11.82 7.61 4.48
CA SER A 183 -11.90 9.00 4.00
C SER A 183 -12.02 9.13 2.48
N SER A 184 -11.68 8.07 1.74
CA SER A 184 -11.81 8.00 0.28
C SER A 184 -13.03 7.19 -0.17
N ASN A 185 -13.87 6.74 0.76
CA ASN A 185 -14.97 5.80 0.52
C ASN A 185 -14.52 4.47 -0.13
N GLY A 186 -13.26 4.09 0.08
CA GLY A 186 -12.74 2.77 -0.28
C GLY A 186 -13.01 1.73 0.81
N THR A 187 -12.40 0.56 0.67
CA THR A 187 -12.71 -0.60 1.54
C THR A 187 -11.44 -1.30 2.04
N SER A 188 -11.39 -1.53 3.36
CA SER A 188 -10.45 -2.45 4.03
C SER A 188 -9.00 -2.36 3.54
N ASN A 189 -8.42 -1.17 3.39
CA ASN A 189 -7.10 -0.93 2.76
C ASN A 189 -6.87 -1.57 1.36
N MET A 190 -7.86 -2.22 0.77
CA MET A 190 -7.74 -2.95 -0.51
C MET A 190 -7.77 -1.97 -1.67
N TRP A 191 -8.68 -1.00 -1.63
CA TRP A 191 -8.70 0.14 -2.53
C TRP A 191 -9.04 1.40 -1.76
N TYR A 192 -8.38 2.50 -2.13
CA TYR A 192 -8.51 3.81 -1.49
C TYR A 192 -7.80 4.87 -2.32
N SER A 193 -8.02 6.14 -2.01
CA SER A 193 -7.30 7.25 -2.66
C SER A 193 -6.79 8.27 -1.64
N PHE A 194 -5.81 9.07 -2.04
CA PHE A 194 -5.31 10.18 -1.25
C PHE A 194 -4.71 11.28 -2.13
N ASN A 195 -4.59 12.48 -1.57
CA ASN A 195 -3.97 13.62 -2.24
C ASN A 195 -2.61 13.93 -1.62
N TYR A 196 -1.62 14.23 -2.45
CA TYR A 196 -0.33 14.77 -2.01
C TYR A 196 0.16 15.84 -2.99
N GLY A 197 0.25 17.09 -2.53
CA GLY A 197 0.66 18.18 -3.39
C GLY A 197 -0.24 18.33 -4.62
N LEU A 198 0.39 18.29 -5.80
CA LEU A 198 -0.23 18.42 -7.13
C LEU A 198 -0.77 17.11 -7.72
N ALA A 199 -0.78 16.01 -6.95
CA ALA A 199 -1.19 14.70 -7.43
C ALA A 199 -2.33 14.11 -6.60
N HIS A 200 -3.20 13.38 -7.30
CA HIS A 200 -4.17 12.46 -6.77
C HIS A 200 -3.67 11.04 -6.97
N PHE A 201 -3.62 10.26 -5.89
CA PHE A 201 -3.15 8.88 -5.86
C PHE A 201 -4.34 7.95 -5.64
N VAL A 202 -4.49 6.97 -6.52
CA VAL A 202 -5.55 5.96 -6.46
C VAL A 202 -4.89 4.60 -6.29
N ILE A 203 -5.39 3.82 -5.35
CA ILE A 203 -4.95 2.46 -5.10
C ILE A 203 -6.10 1.54 -5.46
N ILE A 204 -5.82 0.57 -6.32
CA ILE A 204 -6.73 -0.51 -6.66
C ILE A 204 -6.23 -1.83 -6.06
N ASP A 205 -7.17 -2.73 -5.82
CA ASP A 205 -6.91 -4.14 -5.54
C ASP A 205 -6.80 -4.90 -6.87
N SER A 206 -5.57 -5.23 -7.24
CA SER A 206 -5.26 -6.06 -8.42
C SER A 206 -5.42 -7.56 -8.17
N GLU A 207 -5.71 -7.99 -6.95
CA GLU A 207 -5.70 -9.39 -6.54
C GLU A 207 -7.10 -9.99 -6.53
N THR A 208 -8.10 -9.23 -6.06
CA THR A 208 -9.48 -9.72 -5.83
C THR A 208 -10.57 -8.75 -6.31
N ASP A 209 -11.84 -9.14 -6.13
CA ASP A 209 -13.03 -8.29 -6.30
C ASP A 209 -13.30 -7.71 -7.70
N TYR A 210 -12.79 -8.36 -8.76
CA TYR A 210 -13.22 -8.17 -10.15
C TYR A 210 -13.32 -9.51 -10.91
N ILE A 211 -13.87 -9.48 -12.14
CA ILE A 211 -14.07 -10.69 -12.93
C ILE A 211 -12.72 -11.33 -13.27
N ASP A 212 -12.57 -12.62 -12.95
CA ASP A 212 -11.36 -13.41 -13.17
C ASP A 212 -10.10 -12.82 -12.48
N ALA A 213 -10.30 -12.15 -11.35
CA ALA A 213 -9.22 -11.72 -10.47
C ALA A 213 -8.35 -12.92 -10.01
N PRO A 214 -7.01 -12.79 -10.02
CA PRO A 214 -6.07 -13.89 -9.74
C PRO A 214 -6.32 -14.61 -8.42
N GLU A 215 -6.48 -13.87 -7.32
CA GLU A 215 -6.67 -14.42 -5.97
C GLU A 215 -8.16 -14.67 -5.64
N GLY A 216 -9.09 -14.15 -6.47
CA GLY A 216 -10.53 -14.13 -6.18
C GLY A 216 -11.24 -15.50 -6.17
N LYS A 217 -10.80 -16.45 -7.00
CA LYS A 217 -11.38 -17.82 -7.07
C LYS A 217 -10.33 -18.92 -7.10
N ARG A 218 -9.05 -18.55 -7.11
CA ARG A 218 -7.92 -19.43 -7.43
C ARG A 218 -6.69 -19.18 -6.55
N GLY A 219 -6.86 -18.60 -5.36
CA GLY A 219 -5.77 -18.55 -4.39
C GLY A 219 -5.16 -19.95 -4.21
N PRO A 220 -3.83 -20.05 -4.06
CA PRO A 220 -3.12 -21.33 -4.04
C PRO A 220 -3.59 -22.27 -2.92
N VAL A 221 -4.21 -21.73 -1.86
CA VAL A 221 -4.76 -22.50 -0.74
C VAL A 221 -6.24 -22.17 -0.47
N LEU A 222 -6.64 -20.89 -0.39
CA LEU A 222 -8.01 -20.45 -0.18
C LEU A 222 -8.42 -19.31 -1.12
N PRO A 223 -9.71 -19.25 -1.52
CA PRO A 223 -10.22 -18.08 -2.23
C PRO A 223 -10.15 -16.84 -1.33
N SER A 224 -9.60 -15.75 -1.88
CA SER A 224 -9.60 -14.43 -1.25
C SER A 224 -10.63 -13.51 -1.92
N GLY A 225 -10.87 -12.35 -1.31
CA GLY A 225 -11.82 -11.34 -1.78
C GLY A 225 -13.12 -11.28 -0.98
N GLY A 226 -14.14 -10.70 -1.60
CA GLY A 226 -15.42 -10.41 -0.96
C GLY A 226 -15.34 -9.22 -0.01
N PHE A 227 -14.43 -8.27 -0.30
CA PHE A 227 -14.31 -7.03 0.45
C PHE A 227 -15.46 -6.07 0.12
N GLY A 228 -15.85 -6.03 -1.15
CA GLY A 228 -16.96 -5.25 -1.66
C GLY A 228 -18.04 -6.12 -2.29
N LYS A 229 -19.16 -5.50 -2.63
CA LYS A 229 -20.17 -6.12 -3.51
C LYS A 229 -19.57 -6.28 -4.91
N THR A 230 -20.16 -7.17 -5.69
CA THR A 230 -19.78 -7.35 -7.10
C THR A 230 -19.79 -6.02 -7.85
N GLY A 231 -18.63 -5.62 -8.38
CA GLY A 231 -18.46 -4.37 -9.14
C GLY A 231 -18.15 -3.13 -8.28
N GLU A 232 -18.21 -3.22 -6.95
CA GLU A 232 -18.07 -2.06 -6.05
C GLU A 232 -16.72 -1.35 -6.21
N GLN A 233 -15.63 -2.09 -6.39
CA GLN A 233 -14.32 -1.49 -6.64
C GLN A 233 -14.31 -0.66 -7.93
N LEU A 234 -14.93 -1.14 -9.01
CA LEU A 234 -14.95 -0.44 -10.30
C LEU A 234 -15.87 0.79 -10.25
N GLU A 235 -17.01 0.68 -9.59
CA GLU A 235 -17.92 1.80 -9.35
C GLU A 235 -17.27 2.88 -8.49
N TRP A 236 -16.56 2.47 -7.43
CA TRP A 236 -15.78 3.37 -6.59
C TRP A 236 -14.66 4.06 -7.38
N LEU A 237 -13.88 3.30 -8.14
CA LEU A 237 -12.77 3.80 -8.95
C LEU A 237 -13.26 4.85 -9.96
N GLU A 238 -14.36 4.55 -10.67
CA GLU A 238 -14.95 5.51 -11.60
C GLU A 238 -15.38 6.80 -10.90
N ALA A 239 -16.05 6.70 -9.75
CA ALA A 239 -16.48 7.87 -8.98
C ALA A 239 -15.30 8.69 -8.44
N ASP A 240 -14.22 8.04 -8.01
CA ASP A 240 -13.00 8.68 -7.52
C ASP A 240 -12.26 9.39 -8.67
N LEU A 241 -12.10 8.73 -9.83
CA LEU A 241 -11.49 9.31 -11.02
C LEU A 241 -12.29 10.49 -11.61
N ILE A 242 -13.62 10.49 -11.52
CA ILE A 242 -14.45 11.65 -11.88
C ILE A 242 -14.07 12.85 -11.02
N LYS A 243 -14.05 12.68 -9.69
CA LYS A 243 -13.68 13.76 -8.75
C LYS A 243 -12.26 14.25 -8.96
N ALA A 244 -11.33 13.32 -9.20
CA ALA A 244 -9.94 13.67 -9.49
C ALA A 244 -9.81 14.51 -10.78
N ASN A 245 -10.60 14.19 -11.81
CA ASN A 245 -10.64 14.98 -13.04
C ASN A 245 -11.25 16.38 -12.83
N GLU A 246 -12.29 16.50 -12.01
CA GLU A 246 -12.87 17.80 -11.63
C GLU A 246 -11.82 18.71 -10.94
N GLU A 247 -10.86 18.12 -10.24
CA GLU A 247 -9.79 18.83 -9.52
C GLU A 247 -8.49 19.01 -10.31
N ARG A 248 -8.43 18.64 -11.60
CA ARG A 248 -7.18 18.72 -12.39
C ARG A 248 -6.57 20.11 -12.51
N ALA A 249 -7.38 21.16 -12.36
CA ALA A 249 -6.88 22.54 -12.32
C ALA A 249 -5.94 22.80 -11.11
N HIS A 250 -6.15 22.07 -10.00
CA HIS A 250 -5.33 22.16 -8.79
C HIS A 250 -4.37 20.96 -8.64
N ARG A 251 -4.77 19.79 -9.13
CA ARG A 251 -4.00 18.53 -9.09
C ARG A 251 -3.96 17.90 -10.47
N PRO A 252 -3.09 18.38 -11.36
CA PRO A 252 -3.08 17.94 -12.75
C PRO A 252 -2.75 16.45 -12.90
N TRP A 253 -2.06 15.84 -11.93
CA TRP A 253 -1.57 14.47 -12.01
C TRP A 253 -2.51 13.49 -11.31
N ILE A 254 -2.90 12.44 -12.02
CA ILE A 254 -3.60 11.27 -11.48
C ILE A 254 -2.70 10.05 -11.64
N PHE A 255 -2.30 9.47 -10.52
CA PHE A 255 -1.51 8.25 -10.47
C PHE A 255 -2.34 7.12 -9.91
N VAL A 256 -2.33 5.98 -10.59
CA VAL A 256 -2.97 4.75 -10.10
C VAL A 256 -1.89 3.74 -9.74
N GLY A 257 -2.09 2.99 -8.67
CA GLY A 257 -1.25 1.85 -8.31
C GLY A 257 -2.09 0.60 -8.09
N GLY A 258 -1.59 -0.52 -8.61
CA GLY A 258 -2.01 -1.87 -8.24
C GLY A 258 -0.77 -2.77 -8.29
N HIS A 259 -0.76 -3.88 -7.54
CA HIS A 259 0.45 -4.69 -7.42
C HIS A 259 0.81 -5.37 -8.74
N ARG A 260 -0.16 -6.05 -9.39
CA ARG A 260 0.07 -6.72 -10.67
C ARG A 260 0.09 -5.73 -11.84
N PRO A 261 1.04 -5.83 -12.77
CA PRO A 261 1.09 -4.94 -13.92
C PRO A 261 -0.09 -5.17 -14.87
N VAL A 262 -0.65 -4.08 -15.41
CA VAL A 262 -1.59 -4.19 -16.55
C VAL A 262 -0.86 -4.70 -17.80
N TYR A 263 0.39 -4.25 -17.98
CA TYR A 263 1.27 -4.61 -19.10
C TYR A 263 2.58 -5.19 -18.61
N SER A 264 2.77 -6.50 -18.78
CA SER A 264 4.05 -7.21 -18.61
C SER A 264 4.20 -8.34 -19.64
N ASP A 265 5.33 -9.04 -19.59
CA ASP A 265 5.62 -10.22 -20.43
C ASP A 265 4.55 -11.32 -20.26
N THR A 266 3.91 -11.39 -19.10
CA THR A 266 2.71 -12.20 -18.85
C THR A 266 1.50 -11.30 -18.64
N THR A 267 1.08 -10.62 -19.71
CA THR A 267 -0.05 -9.68 -19.67
C THR A 267 -1.27 -10.26 -18.94
N HIS A 268 -1.71 -9.58 -17.88
CA HIS A 268 -2.86 -9.97 -17.09
C HIS A 268 -4.16 -9.49 -17.75
N ALA A 269 -4.71 -10.30 -18.66
CA ALA A 269 -5.90 -9.94 -19.44
C ALA A 269 -7.11 -9.53 -18.58
N SER A 270 -7.28 -10.11 -17.39
CA SER A 270 -8.36 -9.74 -16.47
C SER A 270 -8.23 -8.30 -15.94
N LEU A 271 -7.00 -7.84 -15.63
CA LEU A 271 -6.76 -6.44 -15.24
C LEU A 271 -7.04 -5.48 -16.39
N ILE A 272 -6.60 -5.81 -17.61
CA ILE A 272 -6.89 -5.01 -18.81
C ILE A 272 -8.41 -4.84 -18.97
N HIS A 273 -9.15 -5.96 -18.94
CA HIS A 273 -10.61 -5.92 -19.11
C HIS A 273 -11.33 -5.16 -17.99
N ALA A 274 -10.82 -5.22 -16.76
CA ALA A 274 -11.45 -4.57 -15.61
C ALA A 274 -11.19 -3.06 -15.57
N PHE A 275 -9.94 -2.62 -15.76
CA PHE A 275 -9.51 -1.28 -15.35
C PHE A 275 -9.08 -0.37 -16.50
N GLU A 276 -8.60 -0.91 -17.61
CA GLU A 276 -7.90 -0.12 -18.63
C GLU A 276 -8.79 0.95 -19.27
N ASP A 277 -10.03 0.60 -19.59
CA ASP A 277 -10.98 1.54 -20.20
C ASP A 277 -11.31 2.71 -19.25
N LEU A 278 -11.33 2.50 -17.93
CA LEU A 278 -11.48 3.57 -16.94
C LEU A 278 -10.25 4.46 -16.91
N PHE A 279 -9.04 3.88 -16.91
CA PHE A 279 -7.79 4.63 -16.93
C PHE A 279 -7.71 5.53 -18.16
N LYS A 280 -8.07 5.01 -19.33
CA LYS A 280 -8.12 5.76 -20.58
C LYS A 280 -9.19 6.85 -20.54
N LYS A 281 -10.43 6.52 -20.12
CA LYS A 281 -11.56 7.46 -20.08
C LYS A 281 -11.27 8.68 -19.21
N TYR A 282 -10.55 8.49 -18.10
CA TYR A 282 -10.26 9.52 -17.11
C TYR A 282 -8.81 10.04 -17.16
N ASN A 283 -8.09 9.74 -18.24
CA ASN A 283 -6.72 10.21 -18.54
C ASN A 283 -5.70 9.94 -17.41
N VAL A 284 -5.74 8.77 -16.78
CA VAL A 284 -4.71 8.39 -15.79
C VAL A 284 -3.31 8.58 -16.39
N ASP A 285 -2.46 9.32 -15.67
CA ASP A 285 -1.17 9.76 -16.21
C ASP A 285 -0.11 8.66 -16.11
N ILE A 286 -0.05 7.97 -14.96
CA ILE A 286 0.87 6.85 -14.73
C ILE A 286 0.16 5.76 -13.91
N TYR A 287 0.32 4.51 -14.35
CA TYR A 287 0.03 3.32 -13.55
C TYR A 287 1.34 2.75 -13.00
N PHE A 288 1.43 2.58 -11.69
CA PHE A 288 2.58 1.97 -11.01
C PHE A 288 2.23 0.56 -10.55
N SER A 289 3.18 -0.37 -10.71
CA SER A 289 3.03 -1.75 -10.27
C SER A 289 4.34 -2.35 -9.78
N GLY A 290 4.22 -3.43 -9.01
CA GLY A 290 5.30 -4.31 -8.61
C GLY A 290 5.16 -5.65 -9.34
N HIS A 291 5.20 -6.74 -8.57
CA HIS A 291 5.00 -8.15 -8.94
C HIS A 291 6.11 -8.73 -9.80
N GLU A 292 6.47 -8.04 -10.87
CA GLU A 292 7.60 -8.41 -11.72
C GLU A 292 8.88 -7.88 -11.07
N HIS A 293 9.82 -8.77 -10.74
CA HIS A 293 11.07 -8.44 -10.06
C HIS A 293 12.12 -7.80 -10.99
N SER A 294 11.67 -6.81 -11.76
CA SER A 294 12.47 -6.04 -12.71
C SER A 294 11.88 -4.64 -12.92
N TYR A 295 12.68 -3.72 -13.45
CA TYR A 295 12.18 -2.42 -13.87
C TYR A 295 11.82 -2.43 -15.34
N THR A 296 10.56 -2.13 -15.65
CA THR A 296 10.09 -1.87 -17.01
C THR A 296 9.34 -0.55 -17.07
N ARG A 297 9.31 0.05 -18.27
CA ARG A 297 8.53 1.26 -18.53
C ARG A 297 8.06 1.24 -19.98
N SER A 298 6.75 1.27 -20.17
CA SER A 298 6.14 1.32 -21.50
C SER A 298 6.13 2.75 -22.04
N PHE A 299 5.89 2.87 -23.35
CA PHE A 299 5.26 4.07 -23.89
C PHE A 299 3.85 4.23 -23.31
N PRO A 300 3.17 5.37 -23.52
CA PRO A 300 1.73 5.42 -23.33
C PRO A 300 1.07 4.36 -24.23
N VAL A 301 0.28 3.48 -23.62
CA VAL A 301 -0.31 2.32 -24.30
C VAL A 301 -1.80 2.27 -23.95
N TYR A 302 -2.60 1.93 -24.95
CA TYR A 302 -4.00 1.57 -24.79
C TYR A 302 -4.32 0.38 -25.68
N ARG A 303 -4.99 -0.65 -25.14
CA ARG A 303 -5.32 -1.91 -25.85
C ARG A 303 -4.11 -2.52 -26.56
N GLN A 304 -2.99 -2.62 -25.84
CA GLN A 304 -1.70 -3.14 -26.32
C GLN A 304 -1.10 -2.39 -27.53
N ALA A 305 -1.64 -1.22 -27.88
CA ALA A 305 -1.10 -0.36 -28.93
C ALA A 305 -0.45 0.87 -28.30
N VAL A 306 0.72 1.26 -28.81
CA VAL A 306 1.34 2.54 -28.43
C VAL A 306 0.45 3.68 -28.92
N GLU A 307 0.07 4.54 -28.00
CA GLU A 307 -0.69 5.74 -28.30
C GLU A 307 0.27 6.80 -28.85
N ASN A 308 -0.07 7.40 -29.99
CA ASN A 308 0.72 8.49 -30.55
C ASN A 308 0.50 9.76 -29.72
N PHE A 309 1.48 10.11 -28.88
CA PHE A 309 1.56 11.42 -28.25
C PHE A 309 2.41 12.34 -29.12
N GLY A 310 1.75 13.32 -29.76
CA GLY A 310 2.38 14.40 -30.52
C GLY A 310 2.06 14.40 -32.01
N LYS A 311 0.96 15.06 -32.36
CA LYS A 311 0.80 16.00 -33.49
C LYS A 311 -0.58 16.64 -33.33
N ASP A 312 -0.63 17.68 -32.52
CA ASP A 312 -1.47 18.88 -32.70
C ASP A 312 -0.93 19.97 -31.78
#